data_AF-A0A2H2ZHG6-F1
#
_entry.id   AF-A0A2H2ZHG6-F1
#
_cell.length_a   1.000
_cell.length_b   1.000
_cell.length_c   1.000
_cell.angle_alpha   90.00
_cell.angle_beta   90.00
_cell.angle_gamma   90.00
#
_symmetry.space_group_name_H-M   'P 1'
#
loop_
_entity.id
_entity.type
_entity.pdbx_description
1 polymer ?
#
loop_
_entity_poly.entity_id
_entity_poly.type
_entity_poly.pdbx_seq_one_letter_code
_entity_poly.pdbx_strand_id
1 'polypeptide(L)'
;MDQAASVFSEQGSATFVSFTPSLSARPVKFPPTRPELCFVIAQSFVTSNKHVTGPIHYNLRVVEVSFAAAYLHAKLNPPGTELPQDAGPLGISLQGFHDAFFYHNGGSDYAAAKSLTKEEELRRLIDITKDTLTREDGYTREEIASVLQMSVPELEQRFMSRFPVRADRFKLRQRALHVFTEALRVVQFLALLEGPLHTGRTDTTQFNQELGRLMNETQDSCRDLYECSCPELDEICRISRGAGAYSSRLTGAGWGGCSVHLVPADKVQAVKEALEQQYYSKLDLTDEQKEQAVVVSRPGRGSAVFIVEGGQLS
;
A
#
# COMPACT_ATOMS: atom_id res chain seq x y z
N MET A 1 2.81 -4.45 -9.60
CA MET A 1 3.84 -4.21 -8.56
C MET A 1 4.68 -5.46 -8.39
N ASP A 2 4.08 -6.59 -8.03
CA ASP A 2 4.77 -7.87 -7.76
C ASP A 2 5.70 -8.31 -8.90
N GLN A 3 5.26 -8.23 -10.15
CA GLN A 3 6.08 -8.55 -11.32
C GLN A 3 7.28 -7.61 -11.46
N ALA A 4 7.07 -6.30 -11.24
CA ALA A 4 8.14 -5.31 -11.30
C ALA A 4 9.18 -5.54 -10.19
N ALA A 5 8.74 -5.85 -8.97
CA ALA A 5 9.63 -6.21 -7.88
C ALA A 5 10.42 -7.49 -8.20
N SER A 6 9.77 -8.52 -8.73
CA SER A 6 10.44 -9.78 -9.11
C SER A 6 11.52 -9.58 -10.17
N VAL A 7 11.31 -8.68 -11.13
CA VAL A 7 12.21 -8.49 -12.28
C VAL A 7 13.29 -7.45 -12.00
N PHE A 8 12.93 -6.30 -11.42
CA PHE A 8 13.81 -5.12 -11.30
C PHE A 8 14.52 -4.99 -9.95
N SER A 9 14.40 -5.97 -9.05
CA SER A 9 15.09 -5.91 -7.75
C SER A 9 16.61 -6.01 -7.91
N GLU A 10 17.33 -5.14 -7.20
CA GLU A 10 18.78 -5.19 -7.09
C GLU A 10 19.19 -5.58 -5.67
N GLN A 11 20.13 -6.52 -5.56
CA GLN A 11 20.60 -7.04 -4.28
C GLN A 11 21.10 -5.90 -3.38
N GLY A 12 20.58 -5.86 -2.15
CA GLY A 12 20.93 -4.82 -1.16
C GLY A 12 20.17 -3.50 -1.29
N SER A 13 19.17 -3.40 -2.16
CA SER A 13 18.30 -2.22 -2.27
C SER A 13 16.82 -2.60 -2.34
N ALA A 14 15.95 -1.74 -1.81
CA ALA A 14 14.54 -1.78 -2.18
C ALA A 14 14.36 -1.21 -3.60
N THR A 15 13.16 -1.36 -4.17
CA THR A 15 12.86 -0.85 -5.51
C THR A 15 11.70 0.14 -5.42
N PHE A 16 11.92 1.37 -5.88
CA PHE A 16 10.85 2.31 -6.15
C PHE A 16 10.29 2.02 -7.54
N VAL A 17 9.01 1.66 -7.62
CA VAL A 17 8.31 1.36 -8.86
C VAL A 17 7.27 2.46 -9.12
N SER A 18 7.36 3.12 -10.28
CA SER A 18 6.33 4.02 -10.78
C SER A 18 5.61 3.39 -11.97
N PHE A 19 4.31 3.64 -12.09
CA PHE A 19 3.47 3.14 -13.18
C PHE A 19 3.07 4.24 -14.18
N THR A 20 3.24 5.50 -13.80
CA THR A 20 2.79 6.67 -14.57
C THR A 20 3.96 7.65 -14.73
N PRO A 21 4.16 8.23 -15.92
CA PRO A 21 3.43 8.00 -17.18
C PRO A 21 3.76 6.66 -17.87
N SER A 22 4.82 5.99 -17.42
CA SER A 22 5.23 4.66 -17.88
C SER A 22 5.82 3.85 -16.73
N LEU A 23 5.86 2.52 -16.90
CA LEU A 23 6.51 1.65 -15.93
C LEU A 23 7.99 1.99 -15.83
N SER A 24 8.43 2.38 -14.65
CA SER A 24 9.84 2.56 -14.30
C SER A 24 10.12 1.97 -12.94
N ALA A 25 11.34 1.49 -12.76
CA ALA A 25 11.82 0.95 -11.50
C ALA A 25 13.23 1.45 -11.27
N ARG A 26 13.52 1.88 -10.05
CA ARG A 26 14.89 2.28 -9.65
C ARG A 26 15.21 1.75 -8.26
N PRO A 27 16.48 1.41 -7.99
CA PRO A 27 16.90 1.02 -6.65
C PRO A 27 16.78 2.19 -5.67
N VAL A 28 16.43 1.86 -4.42
CA VAL A 28 16.41 2.75 -3.26
C VAL A 28 17.21 2.08 -2.16
N LYS A 29 18.31 2.71 -1.77
CA LYS A 29 19.21 2.17 -0.75
C LYS A 29 18.79 2.65 0.62
N PHE A 30 18.83 1.75 1.59
CA PHE A 30 18.78 2.13 2.99
C PHE A 30 20.15 2.68 3.39
N PRO A 31 20.23 3.88 4.00
CA PRO A 31 21.49 4.33 4.54
C PRO A 31 21.91 3.40 5.69
N PRO A 32 23.23 3.29 5.98
CA PRO A 32 23.69 2.56 7.16
C PRO A 32 23.09 3.15 8.43
N THR A 33 22.54 2.29 9.29
CA THR A 33 21.86 2.67 10.53
C THR A 33 22.55 2.03 11.74
N ARG A 34 22.41 2.66 12.90
CA ARG A 34 22.90 2.18 14.20
C ARG A 34 21.78 2.41 15.23
N PRO A 35 21.10 1.35 15.72
CA PRO A 35 21.27 -0.05 15.35
C PRO A 35 20.94 -0.34 13.87
N GLU A 36 21.58 -1.35 13.31
CA GLU A 36 21.34 -1.82 11.93
C GLU A 36 19.88 -2.27 11.79
N LEU A 37 19.23 -1.88 10.70
CA LEU A 37 17.86 -2.31 10.39
C LEU A 37 17.83 -3.68 9.71
N CYS A 38 16.88 -4.52 10.14
CA CYS A 38 16.54 -5.80 9.52
C CYS A 38 15.04 -5.85 9.22
N PHE A 39 14.68 -6.57 8.15
CA PHE A 39 13.30 -6.90 7.86
C PHE A 39 13.01 -8.32 8.32
N VAL A 40 12.05 -8.44 9.23
CA VAL A 40 11.48 -9.74 9.62
C VAL A 40 10.14 -9.87 8.93
N ILE A 41 9.90 -11.01 8.30
CA ILE A 41 8.65 -11.37 7.64
C ILE A 41 8.03 -12.48 8.48
N ALA A 42 6.79 -12.30 8.91
CA ALA A 42 6.06 -13.28 9.71
C ALA A 42 4.77 -13.68 8.98
N GLN A 43 4.47 -14.97 8.94
CA GLN A 43 3.27 -15.49 8.31
C GLN A 43 2.14 -15.63 9.32
N SER A 44 0.93 -15.22 8.96
CA SER A 44 -0.27 -15.40 9.81
C SER A 44 -0.81 -16.83 9.79
N PHE A 45 -0.46 -17.61 8.77
CA PHE A 45 -1.10 -18.89 8.42
C PHE A 45 -2.60 -18.80 8.10
N VAL A 46 -3.13 -17.58 7.94
CA VAL A 46 -4.48 -17.36 7.41
C VAL A 46 -4.42 -17.27 5.90
N THR A 47 -5.13 -18.17 5.23
CA THR A 47 -5.22 -18.18 3.76
C THR A 47 -6.16 -17.08 3.28
N SER A 48 -5.58 -16.08 2.61
CA SER A 48 -6.34 -15.09 1.85
C SER A 48 -6.84 -15.71 0.54
N ASN A 49 -8.05 -16.29 0.54
CA ASN A 49 -8.63 -16.94 -0.64
C ASN A 49 -9.19 -15.90 -1.63
N LYS A 50 -8.28 -15.25 -2.37
CA LYS A 50 -8.59 -14.13 -3.27
C LYS A 50 -9.65 -14.43 -4.32
N HIS A 51 -9.79 -15.68 -4.76
CA HIS A 51 -10.78 -16.05 -5.76
C HIS A 51 -12.19 -16.12 -5.15
N VAL A 52 -12.33 -16.77 -3.99
CA VAL A 52 -13.63 -16.97 -3.33
C VAL A 52 -14.13 -15.69 -2.66
N THR A 53 -13.26 -14.99 -1.93
CA THR A 53 -13.64 -13.76 -1.20
C THR A 53 -13.52 -12.50 -2.05
N GLY A 54 -13.06 -12.62 -3.31
CA GLY A 54 -12.93 -11.51 -4.26
C GLY A 54 -14.12 -10.56 -4.25
N PRO A 55 -15.38 -11.03 -4.38
CA PRO A 55 -16.56 -10.17 -4.45
C PRO A 55 -16.79 -9.24 -3.27
N ILE A 56 -16.30 -9.59 -2.08
CA ILE A 56 -16.47 -8.81 -0.85
C ILE A 56 -15.16 -8.16 -0.36
N HIS A 57 -14.02 -8.60 -0.89
CA HIS A 57 -12.68 -8.11 -0.53
C HIS A 57 -12.03 -7.40 -1.72
N TYR A 58 -11.11 -8.07 -2.41
CA TYR A 58 -10.24 -7.45 -3.42
C TYR A 58 -11.02 -6.77 -4.56
N ASN A 59 -11.98 -7.45 -5.17
CA ASN A 59 -12.76 -6.89 -6.28
C ASN A 59 -13.59 -5.70 -5.82
N LEU A 60 -14.19 -5.80 -4.62
CA LEU A 60 -14.96 -4.71 -4.03
C LEU A 60 -14.07 -3.47 -3.85
N ARG A 61 -12.85 -3.62 -3.34
CA ARG A 61 -11.93 -2.49 -3.20
C ARG A 61 -11.58 -1.83 -4.53
N VAL A 62 -11.38 -2.61 -5.59
CA VAL A 62 -11.14 -2.08 -6.94
C VAL A 62 -12.34 -1.24 -7.40
N VAL A 63 -13.57 -1.71 -7.21
CA VAL A 63 -14.78 -0.93 -7.54
C VAL A 63 -14.90 0.33 -6.69
N GLU A 64 -14.69 0.23 -5.37
CA GLU A 64 -14.82 1.37 -4.46
C GLU A 64 -13.85 2.51 -4.81
N VAL A 65 -12.58 2.20 -5.16
CA VAL A 65 -11.62 3.24 -5.55
C VAL A 65 -11.90 3.82 -6.94
N SER A 66 -12.40 3.02 -7.88
CA SER A 66 -12.80 3.51 -9.21
C SER A 66 -14.06 4.38 -9.13
N PHE A 67 -15.03 3.99 -8.31
CA PHE A 67 -16.18 4.85 -7.99
C PHE A 67 -15.72 6.14 -7.33
N ALA A 68 -14.76 6.10 -6.40
CA ALA A 68 -14.28 7.30 -5.73
C ALA A 68 -13.61 8.27 -6.70
N ALA A 69 -12.79 7.75 -7.63
CA ALA A 69 -12.19 8.55 -8.69
C ALA A 69 -13.26 9.21 -9.58
N ALA A 70 -14.22 8.43 -10.08
CA ALA A 70 -15.30 8.96 -10.93
C ALA A 70 -16.16 9.99 -10.20
N TYR A 71 -16.52 9.73 -8.95
CA TYR A 71 -17.35 10.61 -8.13
C TYR A 71 -16.63 11.94 -7.84
N LEU A 72 -15.38 11.88 -7.39
CA LEU A 72 -14.56 13.07 -7.13
C LEU A 72 -14.39 13.90 -8.40
N HIS A 73 -14.10 13.25 -9.54
CA HIS A 73 -14.00 13.93 -10.84
C HIS A 73 -15.29 14.66 -11.21
N ALA A 74 -16.43 13.98 -11.15
CA ALA A 74 -17.73 14.55 -11.48
C ALA A 74 -18.12 15.73 -10.57
N LYS A 75 -17.64 15.76 -9.33
CA LYS A 75 -17.92 16.85 -8.37
C LYS A 75 -16.98 18.04 -8.48
N LEU A 76 -15.72 17.81 -8.82
CA LEU A 76 -14.65 18.79 -8.61
C LEU A 76 -14.03 19.32 -9.90
N ASN A 77 -14.20 18.61 -11.02
CA ASN A 77 -13.70 19.05 -12.32
C ASN A 77 -14.82 19.64 -13.18
N PRO A 78 -14.49 20.49 -14.17
CA PRO A 78 -15.50 21.09 -15.05
C PRO A 78 -16.39 20.03 -15.73
N PRO A 79 -17.71 20.29 -15.86
CA PRO A 79 -18.61 19.38 -16.58
C PRO A 79 -18.13 19.08 -17.99
N GLY A 80 -18.29 17.82 -18.44
CA GLY A 80 -17.88 17.37 -19.78
C GLY A 80 -16.41 16.97 -19.90
N THR A 81 -15.60 17.10 -18.85
CA THR A 81 -14.24 16.54 -18.80
C THR A 81 -14.27 15.04 -18.52
N GLU A 82 -13.28 14.31 -19.02
CA GLU A 82 -13.14 12.86 -18.80
C GLU A 82 -11.93 12.55 -17.91
N LEU A 83 -12.02 11.45 -17.17
CA LEU A 83 -10.85 10.89 -16.49
C LEU A 83 -9.90 10.26 -17.52
N PRO A 84 -8.58 10.44 -17.38
CA PRO A 84 -7.61 9.78 -18.23
C PRO A 84 -7.73 8.26 -18.05
N GLN A 85 -7.66 7.54 -19.17
CA GLN A 85 -7.67 6.09 -19.14
C GLN A 85 -6.35 5.55 -18.59
N ASP A 86 -6.43 4.45 -17.82
CA ASP A 86 -5.26 3.72 -17.35
C ASP A 86 -5.33 2.23 -17.66
N ALA A 87 -4.23 1.52 -17.38
CA ALA A 87 -4.13 0.07 -17.55
C ALA A 87 -4.80 -0.72 -16.39
N GLY A 88 -5.52 -0.04 -15.50
CA GLY A 88 -6.21 -0.64 -14.38
C GLY A 88 -7.44 -1.47 -14.83
N PRO A 89 -7.99 -2.32 -13.94
CA PRO A 89 -9.08 -3.24 -14.31
C PRO A 89 -10.36 -2.54 -14.79
N LEU A 90 -10.62 -1.31 -14.36
CA LEU A 90 -11.81 -0.55 -14.75
C LEU A 90 -11.45 0.69 -15.60
N GLY A 91 -10.19 0.79 -16.03
CA GLY A 91 -9.69 1.84 -16.92
C GLY A 91 -9.63 3.25 -16.31
N ILE A 92 -9.93 3.42 -15.02
CA ILE A 92 -9.78 4.68 -14.29
C ILE A 92 -9.26 4.44 -12.88
N SER A 93 -8.59 5.45 -12.32
CA SER A 93 -8.04 5.42 -10.96
C SER A 93 -8.03 6.79 -10.29
N LEU A 94 -7.75 6.77 -8.99
CA LEU A 94 -7.54 7.99 -8.20
C LEU A 94 -6.28 8.76 -8.62
N GLN A 95 -5.28 8.09 -9.22
CA GLN A 95 -4.15 8.80 -9.85
C GLN A 95 -4.60 9.53 -11.12
N GLY A 96 -5.48 8.92 -11.93
CA GLY A 96 -6.10 9.63 -13.05
C GLY A 96 -6.91 10.86 -12.60
N PHE A 97 -7.63 10.75 -11.49
CA PHE A 97 -8.30 11.91 -10.87
C PHE A 97 -7.30 12.94 -10.34
N HIS A 98 -6.21 12.54 -9.68
CA HIS A 98 -5.13 13.44 -9.25
C HIS A 98 -4.68 14.32 -10.42
N ASP A 99 -4.30 13.69 -11.54
CA ASP A 99 -3.76 14.39 -12.70
C ASP A 99 -4.80 15.32 -13.33
N ALA A 100 -6.04 14.85 -13.53
CA ALA A 100 -7.13 15.66 -14.07
C ALA A 100 -7.48 16.86 -13.17
N PHE A 101 -7.49 16.66 -11.85
CA PHE A 101 -7.80 17.70 -10.88
C PHE A 101 -6.81 18.86 -10.95
N PHE A 102 -5.51 18.57 -10.90
CA PHE A 102 -4.48 19.62 -10.97
C PHE A 102 -4.34 20.22 -12.37
N TYR A 103 -4.64 19.47 -13.44
CA TYR A 103 -4.70 20.01 -14.78
C TYR A 103 -5.81 21.07 -14.94
N HIS A 104 -7.03 20.77 -14.46
CA HIS A 104 -8.17 21.68 -14.63
C HIS A 104 -8.25 22.79 -13.57
N ASN A 105 -7.78 22.54 -12.35
CA ASN A 105 -7.90 23.48 -11.22
C ASN A 105 -6.59 24.22 -10.88
N GLY A 106 -5.51 23.98 -11.64
CA GLY A 106 -4.23 24.67 -11.47
C GLY A 106 -4.16 26.07 -12.08
N GLY A 107 -5.22 26.54 -12.74
CA GLY A 107 -5.18 27.66 -13.70
C GLY A 107 -5.69 29.04 -13.25
N SER A 108 -6.02 29.30 -11.99
CA SER A 108 -6.55 30.62 -11.59
C SER A 108 -5.50 31.65 -11.15
N ASP A 109 -4.27 31.25 -10.81
CA ASP A 109 -3.20 32.19 -10.38
C ASP A 109 -1.86 31.85 -11.06
N TYR A 110 -1.77 32.17 -12.35
CA TYR A 110 -0.59 31.94 -13.21
C TYR A 110 0.66 32.77 -12.82
N ALA A 111 0.63 33.49 -11.69
CA ALA A 111 1.76 34.24 -11.15
C ALA A 111 2.24 33.76 -9.77
N ALA A 112 1.53 32.84 -9.10
CA ALA A 112 1.85 32.38 -7.74
C ALA A 112 2.03 30.85 -7.60
N ALA A 113 1.77 30.07 -8.66
CA ALA A 113 2.07 28.63 -8.68
C ALA A 113 3.58 28.37 -8.78
N LYS A 114 4.29 28.54 -7.66
CA LYS A 114 5.41 27.63 -7.37
C LYS A 114 4.84 26.22 -7.54
N SER A 115 5.46 25.41 -8.39
CA SER A 115 5.06 24.02 -8.64
C SER A 115 4.87 23.30 -7.30
N LEU A 116 3.63 22.93 -6.97
CA LEU A 116 3.37 22.15 -5.76
C LEU A 116 4.19 20.86 -5.85
N THR A 117 4.82 20.50 -4.74
CA THR A 117 5.43 19.20 -4.58
C THR A 117 4.34 18.12 -4.58
N LYS A 118 4.67 16.89 -4.98
CA LYS A 118 3.72 15.76 -4.95
C LYS A 118 3.14 15.55 -3.54
N GLU A 119 3.91 15.83 -2.50
CA GLU A 119 3.44 15.80 -1.11
C GLU A 119 2.34 16.85 -0.85
N GLU A 120 2.54 18.11 -1.27
CA GLU A 120 1.53 19.16 -1.13
C GLU A 120 0.27 18.86 -1.94
N GLU A 121 0.43 18.30 -3.15
CA GLU A 121 -0.70 17.87 -3.97
C GLU A 121 -1.52 16.79 -3.26
N LEU A 122 -0.87 15.75 -2.71
CA LEU A 122 -1.54 14.67 -1.99
C LEU A 122 -2.24 15.17 -0.72
N ARG A 123 -1.62 16.08 0.04
CA ARG A 123 -2.26 16.71 1.20
C ARG A 123 -3.54 17.47 0.80
N ARG A 124 -3.48 18.24 -0.28
CA ARG A 124 -4.66 18.93 -0.82
C ARG A 124 -5.77 17.96 -1.25
N LEU A 125 -5.40 16.86 -1.92
CA LEU A 125 -6.37 15.84 -2.32
C LEU A 125 -7.01 15.14 -1.12
N ILE A 126 -6.25 14.90 -0.04
CA ILE A 126 -6.78 14.34 1.21
C ILE A 126 -7.86 15.26 1.79
N ASP A 127 -7.58 16.56 1.89
CA ASP A 127 -8.52 17.51 2.47
C ASP A 127 -9.77 17.68 1.60
N ILE A 128 -9.61 17.83 0.29
CA ILE A 128 -10.74 17.90 -0.64
C ILE A 128 -11.57 16.60 -0.64
N THR A 129 -10.91 15.44 -0.49
CA THR A 129 -11.62 14.16 -0.33
C THR A 129 -12.48 14.15 0.92
N LYS A 130 -11.98 14.70 2.05
CA LYS A 130 -12.76 14.81 3.29
C LYS A 130 -13.97 15.72 3.13
N ASP A 131 -13.82 16.82 2.41
CA ASP A 131 -14.89 17.80 2.21
C ASP A 131 -15.95 17.31 1.20
N THR A 132 -15.53 16.51 0.21
CA THR A 132 -16.40 16.06 -0.89
C THR A 132 -17.12 14.75 -0.58
N LEU A 133 -16.41 13.78 0.01
CA LEU A 133 -16.95 12.45 0.33
C LEU A 133 -17.36 12.39 1.79
N THR A 134 -18.46 13.04 2.17
CA THR A 134 -18.87 13.23 3.57
C THR A 134 -19.53 12.02 4.22
N ARG A 135 -19.93 10.98 3.46
CA ARG A 135 -20.63 9.82 4.03
C ARG A 135 -19.67 8.75 4.51
N GLU A 136 -19.62 8.55 5.82
CA GLU A 136 -18.75 7.56 6.45
C GLU A 136 -19.36 6.15 6.46
N ASP A 137 -20.67 6.01 6.35
CA ASP A 137 -21.34 4.70 6.23
C ASP A 137 -21.37 4.17 4.78
N GLY A 138 -20.77 4.91 3.84
CA GLY A 138 -20.71 4.57 2.42
C GLY A 138 -21.84 5.17 1.59
N TYR A 139 -21.89 4.78 0.32
CA TYR A 139 -22.81 5.30 -0.71
C TYR A 139 -23.55 4.16 -1.39
N THR A 140 -24.82 4.36 -1.72
CA THR A 140 -25.62 3.43 -2.53
C THR A 140 -25.30 3.57 -4.02
N ARG A 141 -25.74 2.60 -4.84
CA ARG A 141 -25.59 2.68 -6.31
C ARG A 141 -26.33 3.90 -6.86
N GLU A 142 -27.51 4.17 -6.34
CA GLU A 142 -28.39 5.27 -6.75
C GLU A 142 -27.73 6.63 -6.50
N GLU A 143 -27.08 6.80 -5.33
CA GLU A 143 -26.37 8.02 -4.97
C GLU A 143 -25.15 8.26 -5.86
N ILE A 144 -24.40 7.20 -6.16
CA ILE A 144 -23.23 7.29 -7.06
C ILE A 144 -23.70 7.58 -8.49
N ALA A 145 -24.68 6.82 -9.00
CA ALA A 145 -25.22 6.95 -10.35
C ALA A 145 -25.81 8.36 -10.59
N SER A 146 -26.50 8.92 -9.60
CA SER A 146 -27.01 10.30 -9.65
C SER A 146 -25.90 11.33 -9.84
N VAL A 147 -24.77 11.20 -9.13
CA VAL A 147 -23.64 12.12 -9.28
C VAL A 147 -22.91 11.93 -10.60
N LEU A 148 -22.82 10.69 -11.09
CA LEU A 148 -22.21 10.38 -12.38
C LEU A 148 -23.15 10.63 -13.58
N GLN A 149 -24.37 11.10 -13.35
CA GLN A 149 -25.39 11.37 -14.37
C GLN A 149 -25.65 10.16 -15.28
N MET A 150 -25.75 8.97 -14.69
CA MET A 150 -26.07 7.72 -15.39
C MET A 150 -27.12 6.91 -14.62
N SER A 151 -27.72 5.93 -15.28
CA SER A 151 -28.61 4.97 -14.63
C SER A 151 -27.84 3.92 -13.82
N VAL A 152 -28.49 3.29 -12.85
CA VAL A 152 -27.89 2.18 -12.07
C VAL A 152 -27.45 1.02 -12.99
N PRO A 153 -28.24 0.57 -13.99
CA PRO A 153 -27.77 -0.46 -14.93
C PRO A 153 -26.51 -0.07 -15.71
N GLU A 154 -26.37 1.19 -16.14
CA GLU A 154 -25.16 1.67 -16.82
C GLU A 154 -23.95 1.69 -15.87
N LEU A 155 -24.15 2.11 -14.62
CA LEU A 155 -23.13 2.07 -13.57
C LEU A 155 -22.63 0.64 -13.35
N GLU A 156 -23.55 -0.31 -13.16
CA GLU A 156 -23.22 -1.73 -12.95
C GLU A 156 -22.51 -2.32 -14.16
N GLN A 157 -23.00 -2.03 -15.37
CA GLN A 157 -22.39 -2.48 -16.60
C GLN A 157 -20.96 -1.96 -16.75
N ARG A 158 -20.69 -0.71 -16.35
CA ARG A 158 -19.37 -0.09 -16.48
C ARG A 158 -18.38 -0.57 -15.42
N PHE A 159 -18.80 -0.67 -14.16
CA PHE A 159 -17.88 -0.84 -13.03
C PHE A 159 -17.92 -2.22 -12.36
N MET A 160 -18.97 -3.00 -12.61
CA MET A 160 -19.24 -4.24 -11.86
C MET A 160 -19.42 -5.48 -12.75
N SER A 161 -19.36 -5.33 -14.07
CA SER A 161 -19.53 -6.43 -15.03
C SER A 161 -18.26 -7.28 -15.24
N ARG A 162 -17.06 -6.68 -15.07
CA ARG A 162 -15.79 -7.36 -15.36
C ARG A 162 -15.46 -8.47 -14.35
N PHE A 163 -15.94 -8.34 -13.12
CA PHE A 163 -15.73 -9.31 -12.05
C PHE A 163 -16.84 -9.21 -11.01
N PRO A 164 -17.18 -10.31 -10.31
CA PRO A 164 -18.25 -10.30 -9.32
C PRO A 164 -17.92 -9.40 -8.14
N VAL A 165 -18.92 -8.65 -7.68
CA VAL A 165 -18.87 -7.71 -6.55
C VAL A 165 -20.18 -7.81 -5.77
N ARG A 166 -20.09 -7.82 -4.44
CA ARG A 166 -21.24 -7.92 -3.55
C ARG A 166 -21.14 -6.90 -2.44
N ALA A 167 -21.94 -5.84 -2.57
CA ALA A 167 -22.11 -4.82 -1.54
C ALA A 167 -23.42 -4.06 -1.76
N ASP A 168 -24.04 -3.63 -0.67
CA ASP A 168 -25.19 -2.71 -0.68
C ASP A 168 -24.74 -1.24 -0.64
N ARG A 169 -23.61 -1.00 0.04
CA ARG A 169 -22.97 0.32 0.15
C ARG A 169 -21.47 0.22 -0.15
N PHE A 170 -20.93 1.30 -0.70
CA PHE A 170 -19.53 1.42 -1.09
C PHE A 170 -18.85 2.49 -0.23
N LYS A 171 -17.69 2.21 0.38
CA LYS A 171 -16.99 3.13 1.29
C LYS A 171 -16.00 4.05 0.55
N LEU A 172 -16.54 4.86 -0.36
CA LEU A 172 -15.79 5.77 -1.26
C LEU A 172 -14.76 6.61 -0.50
N ARG A 173 -15.20 7.27 0.59
CA ARG A 173 -14.39 8.17 1.43
C ARG A 173 -13.15 7.45 1.95
N GLN A 174 -13.35 6.34 2.65
CA GLN A 174 -12.28 5.62 3.32
C GLN A 174 -11.29 5.04 2.31
N ARG A 175 -11.77 4.55 1.16
CA ARG A 175 -10.88 3.97 0.16
C ARG A 175 -10.03 5.04 -0.52
N ALA A 176 -10.62 6.19 -0.85
CA ALA A 176 -9.88 7.31 -1.40
C ALA A 176 -8.85 7.87 -0.41
N LEU A 177 -9.24 8.06 0.86
CA LEU A 177 -8.33 8.51 1.91
C LEU A 177 -7.19 7.52 2.14
N HIS A 178 -7.46 6.22 2.15
CA HIS A 178 -6.39 5.22 2.21
C HIS A 178 -5.40 5.39 1.07
N VAL A 179 -5.88 5.44 -0.18
CA VAL A 179 -5.03 5.52 -1.37
C VAL A 179 -4.16 6.78 -1.37
N PHE A 180 -4.75 7.96 -1.12
CA PHE A 180 -3.96 9.20 -1.10
C PHE A 180 -3.00 9.30 0.08
N THR A 181 -3.41 8.87 1.27
CA THR A 181 -2.52 8.88 2.45
C THR A 181 -1.41 7.83 2.32
N GLU A 182 -1.66 6.70 1.67
CA GLU A 182 -0.64 5.69 1.40
C GLU A 182 0.37 6.17 0.36
N ALA A 183 -0.08 6.80 -0.72
CA ALA A 183 0.81 7.45 -1.68
C ALA A 183 1.67 8.54 -1.02
N LEU A 184 1.10 9.31 -0.08
CA LEU A 184 1.82 10.33 0.69
C LEU A 184 2.90 9.68 1.56
N ARG A 185 2.58 8.60 2.27
CA ARG A 185 3.56 7.85 3.07
C ARG A 185 4.71 7.31 2.23
N VAL A 186 4.44 6.85 1.00
CA VAL A 186 5.51 6.43 0.07
C VAL A 186 6.45 7.58 -0.26
N VAL A 187 5.92 8.76 -0.60
CA VAL A 187 6.72 9.95 -0.90
C VAL A 187 7.56 10.36 0.33
N GLN A 188 6.96 10.36 1.52
CA GLN A 188 7.64 10.70 2.77
C GLN A 188 8.74 9.68 3.13
N PHE A 189 8.47 8.39 2.94
CA PHE A 189 9.44 7.33 3.19
C PHE A 189 10.65 7.45 2.25
N LEU A 190 10.41 7.76 0.98
CA LEU A 190 11.49 8.02 0.01
C LEU A 190 12.28 9.28 0.38
N ALA A 191 11.61 10.37 0.75
CA ALA A 191 12.27 11.60 1.16
C ALA A 191 13.17 11.40 2.40
N LEU A 192 12.75 10.55 3.35
CA LEU A 192 13.60 10.17 4.49
C LEU A 192 14.84 9.37 4.04
N LEU A 193 14.67 8.37 3.16
CA LEU A 193 15.79 7.55 2.68
C LEU A 193 16.78 8.33 1.81
N GLU A 194 16.31 9.30 1.04
CA GLU A 194 17.11 10.10 0.10
C GLU A 194 17.64 11.39 0.73
N GLY A 195 17.13 11.76 1.90
CA GLY A 195 17.59 12.91 2.66
C GLY A 195 19.02 12.71 3.21
N PRO A 196 19.75 13.82 3.47
CA PRO A 196 21.07 13.75 4.06
C PRO A 196 20.98 13.20 5.48
N LEU A 197 21.46 11.97 5.66
CA LEU A 197 21.63 11.38 6.98
C LEU A 197 23.09 11.58 7.41
N HIS A 198 23.31 12.18 8.58
CA HIS A 198 24.64 12.27 9.18
C HIS A 198 25.02 10.88 9.73
N THR A 199 25.43 9.98 8.84
CA THR A 199 25.71 8.55 9.07
C THR A 199 27.08 8.31 9.70
N GLY A 200 27.52 9.18 10.59
CA GLY A 200 28.76 8.99 11.36
C GLY A 200 28.69 7.77 12.30
N ARG A 201 29.48 7.80 13.37
CA ARG A 201 29.37 6.81 14.48
C ARG A 201 28.12 7.02 15.36
N THR A 202 27.22 7.88 14.94
CA THR A 202 26.08 8.36 15.73
C THR A 202 24.89 7.41 15.67
N ASP A 203 24.14 7.39 16.76
CA ASP A 203 22.88 6.69 16.90
C ASP A 203 21.85 7.22 15.88
N THR A 204 21.21 6.32 15.14
CA THR A 204 20.16 6.61 14.15
C THR A 204 18.79 6.11 14.61
N THR A 205 18.59 5.84 15.90
CA THR A 205 17.33 5.34 16.45
C THR A 205 16.14 6.23 16.08
N GLN A 206 16.29 7.57 16.12
CA GLN A 206 15.21 8.47 15.73
C GLN A 206 14.83 8.34 14.25
N PHE A 207 15.83 8.19 13.37
CA PHE A 207 15.59 7.95 11.94
C PHE A 207 14.87 6.61 11.71
N ASN A 208 15.31 5.55 12.40
CA ASN A 208 14.67 4.23 12.34
C ASN A 208 13.22 4.29 12.84
N GLN A 209 12.96 5.04 13.92
CA GLN A 209 11.63 5.27 14.47
C GLN A 209 10.74 6.04 13.51
N GLU A 210 11.27 7.02 12.77
CA GLU A 210 10.49 7.81 11.81
C GLU A 210 10.08 6.97 10.58
N LEU A 211 10.99 6.15 10.04
CA LEU A 211 10.64 5.13 9.04
C LEU A 211 9.58 4.17 9.59
N GLY A 212 9.75 3.76 10.85
CA GLY A 212 8.82 2.89 11.54
C GLY A 212 7.42 3.49 11.72
N ARG A 213 7.34 4.79 12.05
CA ARG A 213 6.09 5.55 12.20
C ARG A 213 5.27 5.49 10.93
N LEU A 214 5.88 5.78 9.78
CA LEU A 214 5.20 5.72 8.47
C LEU A 214 4.63 4.32 8.18
N MET A 215 5.40 3.26 8.47
CA MET A 215 4.93 1.88 8.28
C MET A 215 3.79 1.50 9.23
N ASN A 216 3.81 1.97 10.47
CA ASN A 216 2.72 1.75 11.43
C ASN A 216 1.44 2.48 10.99
N GLU A 217 1.56 3.71 10.49
CA GLU A 217 0.43 4.46 9.93
C GLU A 217 -0.16 3.78 8.69
N THR A 218 0.66 3.10 7.88
CA THR A 218 0.14 2.21 6.84
C THR A 218 -0.67 1.06 7.44
N GLN A 219 -0.21 0.39 8.49
CA GLN A 219 -0.97 -0.70 9.11
C GLN A 219 -2.33 -0.21 9.62
N ASP A 220 -2.36 0.93 10.29
CA ASP A 220 -3.59 1.52 10.81
C ASP A 220 -4.53 1.90 9.66
N SER A 221 -3.99 2.49 8.59
CA SER A 221 -4.78 2.79 7.38
C SER A 221 -5.32 1.52 6.70
N CYS A 222 -4.53 0.46 6.60
CA CYS A 222 -4.95 -0.83 6.04
C CYS A 222 -6.05 -1.48 6.89
N ARG A 223 -5.96 -1.41 8.22
CA ARG A 223 -6.95 -1.97 9.15
C ARG A 223 -8.23 -1.15 9.16
N ASP A 224 -8.13 0.16 9.33
CA ASP A 224 -9.26 1.01 9.68
C ASP A 224 -9.91 1.67 8.45
N LEU A 225 -9.11 2.11 7.47
CA LEU A 225 -9.62 2.79 6.26
C LEU A 225 -9.80 1.83 5.08
N TYR A 226 -8.87 0.90 4.86
CA TYR A 226 -8.99 -0.05 3.75
C TYR A 226 -9.64 -1.37 4.16
N GLU A 227 -9.79 -1.63 5.46
CA GLU A 227 -10.42 -2.85 6.00
C GLU A 227 -9.88 -4.12 5.31
N CYS A 228 -8.55 -4.20 5.21
CA CYS A 228 -7.82 -5.33 4.65
C CYS A 228 -6.86 -6.02 5.63
N SER A 229 -6.88 -5.65 6.92
CA SER A 229 -6.20 -6.44 7.96
C SER A 229 -7.04 -7.67 8.38
N CYS A 230 -6.55 -8.41 9.36
CA CYS A 230 -7.30 -9.43 10.10
C CYS A 230 -6.78 -9.54 11.54
N PRO A 231 -7.53 -10.14 12.48
CA PRO A 231 -7.13 -10.25 13.88
C PRO A 231 -5.74 -10.86 14.08
N GLU A 232 -5.39 -11.84 13.25
CA GLU A 232 -4.09 -12.53 13.28
C GLU A 232 -2.94 -11.60 12.90
N LEU A 233 -3.10 -10.83 11.82
CA LEU A 233 -2.11 -9.84 11.41
C LEU A 233 -1.97 -8.72 12.45
N ASP A 234 -3.09 -8.28 13.03
CA ASP A 234 -3.09 -7.24 14.07
C ASP A 234 -2.37 -7.72 15.34
N GLU A 235 -2.60 -8.98 15.74
CA GLU A 235 -1.92 -9.60 16.89
C GLU A 235 -0.43 -9.79 16.64
N ILE A 236 -0.04 -10.30 15.46
CA ILE A 236 1.37 -10.39 15.06
C ILE A 236 2.04 -9.01 15.11
N CYS A 237 1.38 -7.97 14.56
CA CYS A 237 1.91 -6.61 14.60
C CYS A 237 2.05 -6.08 16.03
N ARG A 238 1.09 -6.38 16.91
CA ARG A 238 1.14 -6.00 18.34
C ARG A 238 2.32 -6.67 19.04
N ILE A 239 2.49 -7.97 18.87
CA ILE A 239 3.57 -8.76 19.49
C ILE A 239 4.93 -8.26 19.02
N SER A 240 5.14 -8.14 17.70
CA SER A 240 6.42 -7.71 17.13
C SER A 240 6.84 -6.33 17.64
N ARG A 241 5.92 -5.36 17.70
CA ARG A 241 6.21 -4.03 18.28
C ARG A 241 6.53 -4.10 19.77
N GLY A 242 5.76 -4.88 20.54
CA GLY A 242 6.02 -5.08 21.96
C GLY A 242 7.38 -5.72 22.26
N ALA A 243 7.92 -6.50 21.32
CA ALA A 243 9.22 -7.16 21.43
C ALA A 243 10.40 -6.32 20.90
N GLY A 244 10.15 -5.11 20.39
CA GLY A 244 11.20 -4.16 19.99
C GLY A 244 11.28 -3.85 18.49
N ALA A 245 10.31 -4.27 17.67
CA ALA A 245 10.22 -3.77 16.31
C ALA A 245 9.84 -2.27 16.29
N TYR A 246 10.51 -1.48 15.46
CA TYR A 246 10.12 -0.07 15.21
C TYR A 246 8.75 0.00 14.53
N SER A 247 8.44 -0.97 13.67
CA SER A 247 7.14 -1.04 13.00
C SER A 247 6.72 -2.44 12.64
N SER A 248 5.44 -2.57 12.35
CA SER A 248 4.84 -3.82 11.87
C SER A 248 3.59 -3.50 11.05
N ARG A 249 3.50 -4.09 9.86
CA ARG A 249 2.36 -3.95 8.96
C ARG A 249 2.13 -5.22 8.15
N LEU A 250 0.90 -5.44 7.70
CA LEU A 250 0.61 -6.44 6.69
C LEU A 250 1.36 -6.17 5.37
N THR A 251 1.60 -7.20 4.57
CA THR A 251 2.15 -7.05 3.21
C THR A 251 1.39 -7.93 2.22
N GLY A 252 1.33 -7.50 0.96
CA GLY A 252 0.47 -8.09 -0.04
C GLY A 252 -0.99 -7.62 0.09
N ALA A 253 -1.93 -8.50 -0.25
CA ALA A 253 -3.34 -8.13 -0.36
C ALA A 253 -4.06 -7.93 0.99
N GLY A 254 -3.57 -8.57 2.07
CA GLY A 254 -4.25 -8.61 3.35
C GLY A 254 -5.32 -9.71 3.45
N TRP A 255 -6.19 -9.61 4.46
CA TRP A 255 -7.14 -10.64 4.91
C TRP A 255 -6.44 -11.98 5.19
N GLY A 256 -5.29 -11.90 5.88
CA GLY A 256 -4.34 -13.01 6.06
C GLY A 256 -3.04 -12.79 5.26
N GLY A 257 -2.29 -13.86 5.04
CA GLY A 257 -0.97 -13.79 4.40
C GLY A 257 0.12 -13.40 5.40
N CYS A 258 0.98 -12.46 5.04
CA CYS A 258 2.19 -12.12 5.81
C CYS A 258 2.18 -10.68 6.32
N SER A 259 3.00 -10.44 7.34
CA SER A 259 3.41 -9.12 7.82
C SER A 259 4.91 -8.90 7.63
N VAL A 260 5.29 -7.63 7.58
CA VAL A 260 6.68 -7.18 7.52
C VAL A 260 6.95 -6.25 8.71
N HIS A 261 8.11 -6.45 9.33
CA HIS A 261 8.51 -5.78 10.55
C HIS A 261 9.87 -5.12 10.34
N LEU A 262 9.97 -3.84 10.71
CA LEU A 262 11.25 -3.13 10.76
C LEU A 262 11.84 -3.30 12.15
N VAL A 263 12.92 -4.09 12.27
CA VAL A 263 13.47 -4.52 13.55
C VAL A 263 14.95 -4.12 13.63
N PRO A 264 15.43 -3.56 14.75
CA PRO A 264 16.87 -3.40 14.95
C PRO A 264 17.53 -4.77 15.07
N ALA A 265 18.72 -4.95 14.49
CA ALA A 265 19.38 -6.25 14.34
C ALA A 265 19.56 -6.99 15.68
N ASP A 266 19.79 -6.26 16.77
CA ASP A 266 19.96 -6.78 18.13
C ASP A 266 18.63 -7.19 18.81
N LYS A 267 17.46 -6.89 18.21
CA LYS A 267 16.13 -7.31 18.69
C LYS A 267 15.46 -8.37 17.82
N VAL A 268 16.08 -8.80 16.72
CA VAL A 268 15.50 -9.82 15.83
C VAL A 268 15.16 -11.10 16.59
N GLN A 269 16.06 -11.59 17.44
CA GLN A 269 15.83 -12.82 18.21
C GLN A 269 14.68 -12.65 19.23
N ALA A 270 14.61 -11.51 19.91
CA ALA A 270 13.53 -11.22 20.85
C ALA A 270 12.16 -11.17 20.15
N VAL A 271 12.08 -10.60 18.95
CA VAL A 271 10.85 -10.59 18.14
C VAL A 271 10.44 -12.01 17.73
N LYS A 272 11.40 -12.85 17.29
CA LYS A 272 11.13 -14.25 16.92
C LYS A 272 10.60 -15.05 18.10
N GLU A 273 11.24 -14.95 19.26
CA GLU A 273 10.83 -15.64 20.49
C GLU A 273 9.45 -15.18 20.96
N ALA A 274 9.17 -13.87 20.91
CA ALA A 274 7.87 -13.34 21.28
C ALA A 274 6.75 -13.85 20.35
N LEU A 275 6.99 -13.89 19.04
CA LEU A 275 6.03 -14.44 18.08
C LEU A 275 5.81 -15.93 18.28
N GLU A 276 6.87 -16.70 18.52
CA GLU A 276 6.76 -18.13 18.83
C GLU A 276 5.90 -18.34 20.09
N GLN A 277 6.26 -17.69 21.18
CA GLN A 277 5.60 -17.88 22.47
C GLN A 277 4.15 -17.39 22.49
N GLN A 278 3.87 -16.25 21.86
CA GLN A 278 2.59 -15.55 22.00
C GLN A 278 1.62 -15.81 20.84
N TYR A 279 2.10 -16.24 19.67
CA TYR A 279 1.26 -16.49 18.49
C TYR A 279 1.36 -17.93 18.00
N TYR A 280 2.55 -18.37 17.53
CA TYR A 280 2.69 -19.67 16.85
C TYR A 280 2.49 -20.89 17.76
N SER A 281 2.86 -20.80 19.04
CA SER A 281 2.66 -21.87 20.03
C SER A 281 1.19 -22.27 20.23
N LYS A 282 0.26 -21.39 19.83
CA LYS A 282 -1.19 -21.60 19.94
C LYS A 282 -1.79 -22.26 18.69
N LEU A 283 -0.99 -22.48 17.66
CA LEU A 283 -1.41 -23.05 16.38
C LEU A 283 -0.92 -24.50 16.25
N ASP A 284 -1.70 -25.32 15.55
CA ASP A 284 -1.30 -26.68 15.18
C ASP A 284 -0.51 -26.63 13.86
N LEU A 285 0.80 -26.44 13.97
CA LEU A 285 1.74 -26.30 12.85
C LEU A 285 2.72 -27.47 12.81
N THR A 286 3.05 -27.94 11.61
CA THR A 286 4.14 -28.89 11.38
C THR A 286 5.49 -28.26 11.69
N ASP A 287 6.53 -29.08 11.90
CA ASP A 287 7.89 -28.58 12.14
C ASP A 287 8.40 -27.72 10.98
N GLU A 288 8.12 -28.12 9.74
CA GLU A 288 8.46 -27.34 8.54
C GLU A 288 7.74 -25.99 8.53
N GLN A 289 6.45 -25.95 8.88
CA GLN A 289 5.69 -24.70 8.97
C GLN A 289 6.26 -23.78 10.04
N LYS A 290 6.63 -24.31 11.21
CA LYS A 290 7.27 -23.52 12.29
C LYS A 290 8.61 -22.95 11.85
N GLU A 291 9.43 -23.74 11.17
CA GLU A 291 10.73 -23.29 10.66
C GLU A 291 10.57 -22.15 9.63
N GLN A 292 9.55 -22.22 8.79
CA GLN A 292 9.27 -21.23 7.74
C GLN A 292 8.37 -20.07 8.19
N ALA A 293 7.84 -20.10 9.41
CA ALA A 293 6.88 -19.12 9.92
C ALA A 293 7.43 -17.69 9.95
N VAL A 294 8.73 -17.56 10.25
CA VAL A 294 9.42 -16.28 10.38
C VAL A 294 10.73 -16.27 9.60
N VAL A 295 10.82 -15.39 8.61
CA VAL A 295 12.00 -15.22 7.76
C VAL A 295 12.64 -13.87 8.02
N VAL A 296 13.95 -13.86 8.27
CA VAL A 296 14.74 -12.63 8.30
C VAL A 296 15.32 -12.42 6.91
N SER A 297 14.92 -11.34 6.23
CA SER A 297 15.32 -11.09 4.85
C SER A 297 16.09 -9.78 4.73
N ARG A 298 17.06 -9.79 3.82
CA ARG A 298 17.64 -8.58 3.22
C ARG A 298 17.10 -8.45 1.80
N PRO A 299 17.16 -7.26 1.17
CA PRO A 299 16.70 -7.10 -0.21
C PRO A 299 17.47 -8.02 -1.17
N GLY A 300 16.74 -8.91 -1.84
CA GLY A 300 17.29 -9.93 -2.75
C GLY A 300 17.51 -9.42 -4.18
N ARG A 301 18.09 -10.28 -5.02
CA ARG A 301 18.22 -10.01 -6.47
C ARG A 301 16.91 -10.32 -7.20
N GLY A 302 16.65 -9.61 -8.30
CA GLY A 302 15.58 -9.92 -9.22
C GLY A 302 15.83 -11.18 -10.04
N SER A 303 14.95 -11.44 -10.99
CA SER A 303 14.99 -12.60 -11.89
C SER A 303 16.34 -12.71 -12.64
N ALA A 304 16.92 -13.90 -12.64
CA ALA A 304 18.17 -14.21 -13.32
C ALA A 304 18.07 -15.56 -14.03
N VAL A 305 18.85 -15.72 -15.11
CA VAL A 305 19.03 -17.01 -15.78
C VAL A 305 20.42 -17.53 -15.41
N PHE A 306 20.47 -18.76 -14.86
CA PHE A 306 21.72 -19.47 -14.63
C PHE A 306 22.02 -20.34 -15.84
N ILE A 307 23.16 -20.11 -16.49
CA ILE A 307 23.64 -20.93 -17.60
C ILE A 307 24.52 -22.02 -16.99
N VAL A 308 24.06 -23.27 -17.09
CA VAL A 308 24.81 -24.43 -16.60
C VAL A 308 25.66 -24.98 -17.72
N GLU A 309 26.95 -24.67 -17.72
CA GLU A 309 27.92 -25.29 -18.62
C GLU A 309 28.54 -26.54 -17.96
N GLY A 310 28.51 -27.69 -18.66
CA GLY A 310 29.14 -28.92 -18.17
C GLY A 310 28.46 -29.65 -17.01
N GLY A 311 27.22 -29.28 -16.65
CA GLY A 311 26.43 -29.99 -15.63
C GLY A 311 26.75 -29.59 -14.18
N GLN A 312 27.51 -28.52 -13.93
CA GLN A 312 27.68 -27.92 -12.61
C GLN A 312 27.20 -26.47 -12.61
N LEU A 313 26.41 -26.11 -11.59
CA LEU A 313 26.00 -24.72 -11.32
C LEU A 313 27.25 -23.96 -10.84
N SER A 314 27.70 -22.97 -11.61
CA SER A 314 28.65 -21.94 -11.17
C SER A 314 27.94 -20.63 -10.83
#